data_AF-A0A7J9I0N9-F1
#
_entry.id   AF-A0A7J9I0N9-F1
#
_cell.length_a   1.000
_cell.length_b   1.000
_cell.length_c   1.000
_cell.angle_alpha   90.00
_cell.angle_beta   90.00
_cell.angle_gamma   90.00
#
_symmetry.space_group_name_H-M   'P 1'
#
loop_
_entity.id
_entity.type
_entity.pdbx_description
1 polymer ?
#
loop_
_entity_poly.entity_id
_entity_poly.type
_entity_poly.pdbx_seq_one_letter_code
_entity_poly.pdbx_strand_id
1 'polypeptide(L)'
;MWPLYFLSNKILKTDEEDDEEKDGDRVNMVARCYPFELPSDNRNGHETALPRSHFVQVPHINQLFYWDCGLACVLMALSTVGINGYSIQNLAELCCTTSIWTIDLAYLLRKFSVRFSYYTVTFGANPNYSGETYYKEHLPSDLVRVDKLFQKAVEAGINILFDRFRDKFHWGFELLPFFSA
;
A
#
# COMPACT_ATOMS: atom_id res chain seq x y z
N MET A 1 -11.36 19.45 26.00
CA MET A 1 -10.04 20.04 25.71
C MET A 1 -9.21 19.00 24.98
N TRP A 2 -9.12 19.07 23.65
CA TRP A 2 -8.27 18.20 22.82
C TRP A 2 -7.19 19.08 22.17
N PRO A 3 -5.89 18.71 22.21
CA PRO A 3 -4.84 19.54 21.64
C PRO A 3 -4.74 19.37 20.12
N LEU A 4 -4.71 20.52 19.46
CA LEU A 4 -4.39 20.75 18.06
C LEU A 4 -2.93 20.35 17.78
N TYR A 5 -2.70 19.53 16.77
CA TYR A 5 -1.39 19.45 16.10
C TYR A 5 -1.58 19.72 14.61
N PHE A 6 -1.50 21.01 14.26
CA PHE A 6 -1.09 21.47 12.94
C PHE A 6 0.38 21.91 13.07
N LEU A 7 1.30 21.19 12.45
CA LEU A 7 2.64 21.71 12.20
C LEU A 7 2.78 21.92 10.69
N SER A 8 3.04 23.18 10.37
CA SER A 8 3.13 23.75 9.03
C SER A 8 4.43 23.30 8.35
N ASN A 9 4.35 22.83 7.11
CA ASN A 9 5.52 22.79 6.24
C ASN A 9 5.69 24.18 5.60
N LYS A 10 6.59 24.97 6.16
CA LYS A 10 7.28 26.07 5.46
C LYS A 10 8.73 25.67 5.34
N ILE A 11 9.17 25.24 4.16
CA ILE A 11 10.55 25.42 3.75
C ILE A 11 10.54 26.06 2.36
N LEU A 12 11.13 27.24 2.36
CA LEU A 12 11.41 28.17 1.28
C LEU A 12 12.85 27.89 0.80
N LYS A 13 13.12 28.21 -0.48
CA LYS A 13 14.40 28.28 -1.24
C LYS A 13 14.42 27.27 -2.40
N THR A 14 14.45 27.64 -3.68
CA THR A 14 15.15 28.72 -4.43
C THR A 14 16.67 28.47 -4.50
N ASP A 15 17.14 28.41 -5.74
CA ASP A 15 18.53 28.51 -6.26
C ASP A 15 19.27 27.19 -6.59
N GLU A 16 19.21 26.81 -7.88
CA GLU A 16 20.31 26.23 -8.68
C GLU A 16 20.70 27.38 -9.65
N GLU A 17 21.94 27.74 -9.93
CA GLU A 17 23.05 27.01 -10.55
C GLU A 17 24.38 27.76 -10.27
N ASP A 18 25.52 27.06 -10.20
CA ASP A 18 26.78 27.37 -10.90
C ASP A 18 28.02 26.65 -10.30
N ASP A 19 28.78 26.04 -11.23
CA ASP A 19 30.23 25.87 -11.33
C ASP A 19 31.09 24.82 -10.55
N GLU A 20 31.72 23.99 -11.38
CA GLU A 20 33.14 23.55 -11.47
C GLU A 20 33.81 22.63 -10.40
N GLU A 21 34.06 21.39 -10.87
CA GLU A 21 35.23 20.50 -10.77
C GLU A 21 36.42 20.85 -9.82
N LYS A 22 36.78 19.92 -8.90
CA LYS A 22 38.18 19.45 -8.71
C LYS A 22 38.36 18.20 -7.82
N ASP A 23 39.38 17.46 -8.22
CA ASP A 23 40.03 16.22 -7.74
C ASP A 23 40.52 16.21 -6.27
N GLY A 24 40.65 15.00 -5.68
CA GLY A 24 41.61 14.74 -4.58
C GLY A 24 41.09 14.14 -3.25
N ASP A 25 41.19 12.82 -3.15
CA ASP A 25 41.63 12.04 -1.98
C ASP A 25 40.71 11.71 -0.78
N ARG A 26 40.98 10.52 -0.22
CA ARG A 26 40.15 9.63 0.59
C ARG A 26 40.22 9.94 2.09
N VAL A 27 39.08 9.89 2.83
CA VAL A 27 38.99 9.18 4.14
C VAL A 27 37.56 8.70 4.46
N ASN A 28 37.43 7.38 4.46
CA ASN A 28 36.62 6.48 5.28
C ASN A 28 35.77 7.05 6.46
N MET A 29 34.45 6.90 6.42
CA MET A 29 33.60 6.87 7.63
C MET A 29 32.68 5.64 7.61
N VAL A 30 33.15 4.58 8.24
CA VAL A 30 32.39 3.34 8.48
C VAL A 30 31.47 3.55 9.68
N ALA A 31 30.16 3.70 9.44
CA ALA A 31 29.16 3.53 10.49
C ALA A 31 28.88 2.03 10.65
N ARG A 32 29.51 1.44 11.67
CA ARG A 32 29.29 0.07 12.13
C ARG A 32 27.85 -0.12 12.59
N CYS A 33 27.16 -1.12 12.04
CA CYS A 33 26.09 -1.84 12.74
C CYS A 33 26.47 -3.33 12.79
N TYR A 34 26.96 -3.72 13.97
CA TYR A 34 27.24 -5.03 14.56
C TYR A 34 27.41 -6.29 13.67
N PRO A 35 28.60 -6.96 13.76
CA PRO A 35 28.80 -8.30 13.21
C PRO A 35 28.25 -9.36 14.17
N PHE A 36 27.48 -10.30 13.64
CA PHE A 36 27.23 -11.60 14.28
C PHE A 36 28.33 -12.54 13.77
N GLU A 37 29.33 -12.83 14.61
CA GLU A 37 30.40 -13.75 14.24
C GLU A 37 29.91 -15.20 14.31
N LEU A 38 30.15 -15.97 13.24
CA LEU A 38 30.11 -17.43 13.26
C LEU A 38 31.49 -18.00 12.90
N PRO A 39 31.83 -19.20 13.41
CA PRO A 39 33.19 -19.72 13.40
C PRO A 39 33.73 -19.96 11.99
N SER A 40 35.02 -19.68 11.84
CA SER A 40 35.84 -20.01 10.68
C SER A 40 35.79 -21.51 10.39
N ASP A 41 35.14 -21.90 9.29
CA ASP A 41 35.53 -23.10 8.56
C ASP A 41 35.76 -22.78 7.08
N ASN A 42 36.88 -23.31 6.60
CA ASN A 42 37.52 -23.03 5.34
C ASN A 42 36.92 -23.98 4.31
N ARG A 43 36.05 -23.51 3.41
CA ARG A 43 35.97 -23.89 1.97
C ARG A 43 34.68 -23.46 1.25
N ASN A 44 34.88 -23.08 0.00
CA ASN A 44 33.96 -22.94 -1.13
C ASN A 44 33.19 -21.62 -1.24
N GLY A 45 33.50 -20.88 -2.30
CA GLY A 45 32.84 -19.63 -2.68
C GLY A 45 31.36 -19.84 -2.91
N HIS A 46 30.54 -19.21 -2.08
CA HIS A 46 29.11 -19.10 -2.29
C HIS A 46 28.81 -17.65 -2.63
N GLU A 47 28.69 -17.41 -3.93
CA GLU A 47 28.14 -16.20 -4.52
C GLU A 47 26.80 -15.90 -3.82
N THR A 48 26.73 -14.80 -3.08
CA THR A 48 25.51 -14.39 -2.38
C THR A 48 24.47 -14.02 -3.44
N ALA A 49 23.64 -14.99 -3.81
CA ALA A 49 22.58 -14.82 -4.78
C ALA A 49 21.64 -13.70 -4.33
N LEU A 50 21.56 -12.64 -5.14
CA LEU A 50 20.62 -11.55 -4.95
C LEU A 50 19.18 -12.10 -4.86
N PRO A 51 18.26 -11.42 -4.15
CA PRO A 51 16.86 -11.83 -4.08
C PRO A 51 16.30 -11.98 -5.50
N ARG A 52 15.96 -13.21 -5.88
CA ARG A 52 15.30 -13.47 -7.16
C ARG A 52 13.88 -12.92 -7.07
N SER A 53 13.59 -11.89 -7.88
CA SER A 53 12.21 -11.49 -8.15
C SER A 53 11.48 -12.68 -8.77
N HIS A 54 10.36 -13.09 -8.17
CA HIS A 54 9.50 -14.13 -8.71
C HIS A 54 8.29 -13.46 -9.36
N PHE A 55 7.99 -13.85 -10.60
CA PHE A 55 6.78 -13.41 -11.29
C PHE A 55 5.69 -14.43 -11.02
N VAL A 56 4.56 -13.96 -10.52
CA VAL A 56 3.36 -14.77 -10.34
C VAL A 56 2.43 -14.49 -11.51
N GLN A 57 1.96 -15.55 -12.17
CA GLN A 57 0.91 -15.42 -13.18
C GLN A 57 -0.41 -15.12 -12.48
N VAL A 58 -0.98 -13.95 -12.76
CA VAL A 58 -2.25 -13.49 -12.21
C VAL A 58 -3.29 -13.51 -13.34
N PRO A 59 -4.42 -14.22 -13.19
CA PRO A 59 -5.46 -14.21 -14.20
C PRO A 59 -6.04 -12.80 -14.34
N HIS A 60 -6.21 -12.32 -15.56
CA HIS A 60 -6.84 -11.03 -15.80
C HIS A 60 -8.37 -11.17 -15.81
N ILE A 61 -9.05 -10.32 -15.05
CA ILE A 61 -10.51 -10.31 -14.95
C ILE A 61 -10.99 -8.89 -15.22
N ASN A 62 -11.87 -8.74 -16.20
CA ASN A 62 -12.47 -7.45 -16.51
C ASN A 62 -13.55 -7.10 -15.49
N GLN A 63 -13.55 -5.83 -15.06
CA GLN A 63 -14.63 -5.21 -14.32
C GLN A 63 -15.93 -5.28 -15.16
N LEU A 64 -17.10 -5.32 -14.51
CA LEU A 64 -18.39 -5.40 -15.20
C LEU A 64 -19.17 -4.08 -15.16
N PHE A 65 -18.86 -3.23 -14.17
CA PHE A 65 -19.47 -1.92 -13.98
C PHE A 65 -18.40 -0.86 -13.75
N TYR A 66 -18.78 0.42 -13.74
CA TYR A 66 -17.81 1.50 -13.53
C TYR A 66 -17.20 1.52 -12.11
N TRP A 67 -17.81 0.82 -11.15
CA TRP A 67 -17.49 0.89 -9.73
C TRP A 67 -16.83 -0.39 -9.17
N ASP A 68 -16.80 -1.49 -9.92
CA ASP A 68 -16.42 -2.83 -9.42
C ASP A 68 -14.97 -3.23 -9.74
N CYS A 69 -14.14 -2.30 -10.22
CA CYS A 69 -12.73 -2.53 -10.54
C CYS A 69 -11.94 -3.12 -9.35
N GLY A 70 -12.20 -2.63 -8.13
CA GLY A 70 -11.60 -3.17 -6.90
C GLY A 70 -12.02 -4.62 -6.62
N LEU A 71 -13.27 -4.99 -6.91
CA LEU A 71 -13.77 -6.35 -6.74
C LEU A 71 -13.16 -7.30 -7.77
N ALA A 72 -13.01 -6.86 -9.02
CA ALA A 72 -12.30 -7.61 -10.05
C ALA A 72 -10.86 -7.91 -9.59
N CYS A 73 -10.16 -6.93 -9.02
CA CYS A 73 -8.82 -7.13 -8.48
C CYS A 73 -8.77 -8.08 -7.29
N VAL A 74 -9.73 -8.03 -6.37
CA VAL A 74 -9.83 -9.05 -5.31
C VAL A 74 -10.04 -10.43 -5.92
N LEU A 75 -10.89 -10.58 -6.94
CA LEU A 75 -11.09 -11.87 -7.58
C LEU A 75 -9.81 -12.38 -8.25
N MET A 76 -9.04 -11.53 -8.91
CA MET A 76 -7.72 -11.87 -9.45
C MET A 76 -6.76 -12.37 -8.35
N ALA A 77 -6.72 -11.67 -7.21
CA ALA A 77 -5.89 -12.06 -6.07
C ALA A 77 -6.33 -13.40 -5.47
N LEU A 78 -7.65 -13.62 -5.30
CA LEU A 78 -8.22 -14.88 -4.80
C LEU A 78 -7.88 -16.05 -5.71
N SER A 79 -8.08 -15.90 -7.03
CA SER A 79 -7.72 -16.94 -8.00
C SER A 79 -6.22 -17.25 -7.99
N THR A 80 -5.37 -16.23 -7.81
CA THR A 80 -3.91 -16.41 -7.71
C THR A 80 -3.50 -17.25 -6.52
N VAL A 81 -4.21 -17.13 -5.38
CA VAL A 81 -3.95 -17.94 -4.17
C VAL A 81 -4.74 -19.24 -4.12
N GLY A 82 -5.42 -19.62 -5.21
CA GLY A 82 -6.15 -20.88 -5.34
C GLY A 82 -7.58 -20.87 -4.79
N ILE A 83 -8.13 -19.71 -4.44
CA ILE A 83 -9.52 -19.55 -4.01
C ILE A 83 -10.37 -19.25 -5.25
N ASN A 84 -11.11 -20.26 -5.70
CA ASN A 84 -11.91 -20.22 -6.94
C ASN A 84 -13.40 -20.40 -6.64
N GLY A 85 -14.26 -20.22 -7.65
CA GLY A 85 -15.71 -20.42 -7.54
C GLY A 85 -16.52 -19.19 -7.11
N TYR A 86 -15.89 -18.01 -7.10
CA TYR A 86 -16.55 -16.73 -6.85
C TYR A 86 -16.67 -15.92 -8.13
N SER A 87 -17.75 -15.15 -8.24
CA SER A 87 -17.94 -14.12 -9.27
C SER A 87 -17.81 -12.73 -8.67
N ILE A 88 -17.70 -11.70 -9.51
CA ILE A 88 -17.74 -10.30 -9.06
C ILE A 88 -19.06 -10.01 -8.32
N GLN A 89 -20.18 -10.60 -8.75
CA GLN A 89 -21.47 -10.48 -8.09
C GLN A 89 -21.43 -11.06 -6.66
N ASN A 90 -20.86 -12.25 -6.48
CA ASN A 90 -20.70 -12.84 -5.15
C ASN A 90 -19.87 -11.91 -4.26
N LEU A 91 -18.80 -11.31 -4.77
CA LEU A 91 -17.96 -10.37 -4.02
C LEU A 91 -18.71 -9.07 -3.67
N ALA A 92 -19.51 -8.55 -4.60
CA ALA A 92 -20.35 -7.37 -4.38
C ALA A 92 -21.38 -7.60 -3.27
N GLU A 93 -22.06 -8.76 -3.29
CA GLU A 93 -23.02 -9.16 -2.25
C GLU A 93 -22.35 -9.28 -0.87
N LEU A 94 -21.11 -9.79 -0.82
CA LEU A 94 -20.35 -9.89 0.43
C LEU A 94 -19.87 -8.53 0.94
N CYS A 95 -19.64 -7.57 0.05
CA CYS A 95 -19.15 -6.22 0.36
C CYS A 95 -20.27 -5.27 0.79
N CYS A 96 -21.51 -5.51 0.34
CA CYS A 96 -22.71 -4.75 0.69
C CYS A 96 -22.65 -3.24 0.34
N THR A 97 -21.86 -2.84 -0.65
CA THR A 97 -21.76 -1.46 -1.15
C THR A 97 -21.31 -1.46 -2.61
N THR A 98 -21.71 -0.43 -3.37
CA THR A 98 -21.18 -0.15 -4.71
C THR A 98 -20.18 1.01 -4.70
N SER A 99 -20.08 1.79 -3.61
CA SER A 99 -19.00 2.75 -3.42
C SER A 99 -17.84 2.04 -2.72
N ILE A 100 -16.98 1.40 -3.51
CA ILE A 100 -15.91 0.52 -3.01
C ILE A 100 -14.68 1.36 -2.64
N TRP A 101 -14.20 1.21 -1.40
CA TRP A 101 -12.93 1.76 -0.93
C TRP A 101 -11.93 0.63 -0.63
N THR A 102 -10.64 0.94 -0.61
CA THR A 102 -9.59 -0.07 -0.36
C THR A 102 -9.77 -0.79 0.99
N ILE A 103 -10.30 -0.11 2.01
CA ILE A 103 -10.62 -0.76 3.29
C ILE A 103 -11.72 -1.83 3.13
N ASP A 104 -12.71 -1.62 2.26
CA ASP A 104 -13.76 -2.62 1.98
C ASP A 104 -13.14 -3.89 1.39
N LEU A 105 -12.18 -3.72 0.45
CA LEU A 105 -11.42 -4.83 -0.15
C LEU A 105 -10.56 -5.57 0.88
N ALA A 106 -9.97 -4.85 1.85
CA ALA A 106 -9.22 -5.45 2.95
C ALA A 106 -10.11 -6.35 3.83
N TYR A 107 -11.32 -5.89 4.16
CA TYR A 107 -12.32 -6.71 4.85
C TYR A 107 -12.73 -7.94 4.03
N LEU A 108 -12.87 -7.79 2.72
CA LEU A 108 -13.20 -8.89 1.83
C LEU A 108 -12.09 -9.94 1.80
N LEU A 109 -10.83 -9.53 1.61
CA LEU A 109 -9.66 -10.43 1.67
C LEU A 109 -9.54 -11.12 3.02
N ARG A 110 -9.82 -10.40 4.10
CA ARG A 110 -9.83 -10.95 5.47
C ARG A 110 -10.89 -12.04 5.64
N LYS A 111 -12.08 -11.88 5.05
CA LYS A 111 -13.16 -12.88 5.06
C LYS A 111 -12.75 -14.20 4.41
N PHE A 112 -11.88 -14.13 3.39
CA PHE A 112 -11.29 -15.28 2.73
C PHE A 112 -10.01 -15.81 3.40
N SER A 113 -9.65 -15.28 4.57
CA SER A 113 -8.42 -15.63 5.29
C SER A 113 -7.13 -15.44 4.48
N VAL A 114 -7.15 -14.53 3.50
CA VAL A 114 -5.95 -14.14 2.76
C VAL A 114 -5.04 -13.34 3.70
N ARG A 115 -3.74 -13.65 3.70
CA ARG A 115 -2.73 -12.89 4.45
C ARG A 115 -2.27 -11.71 3.60
N PHE A 116 -2.36 -10.49 4.15
CA PHE A 116 -1.93 -9.27 3.48
C PHE A 116 -1.44 -8.24 4.50
N SER A 117 -0.80 -7.20 4.00
CA SER A 117 -0.47 -5.98 4.75
C SER A 117 -1.16 -4.80 4.07
N TYR A 118 -1.88 -3.99 4.84
CA TYR A 118 -2.56 -2.82 4.31
C TYR A 118 -1.78 -1.55 4.65
N TYR A 119 -1.20 -0.92 3.64
CA TYR A 119 -0.51 0.35 3.76
C TYR A 119 -1.41 1.50 3.30
N THR A 120 -1.39 2.61 4.02
CA THR A 120 -2.12 3.82 3.62
C THR A 120 -1.40 5.08 4.07
N VAL A 121 -1.59 6.17 3.32
CA VAL A 121 -1.17 7.53 3.68
C VAL A 121 -2.31 8.35 4.30
N THR A 122 -3.53 7.81 4.31
CA THR A 122 -4.73 8.47 4.84
C THR A 122 -5.58 7.46 5.60
N PHE A 123 -5.98 7.79 6.83
CA PHE A 123 -6.99 7.05 7.56
C PHE A 123 -8.37 7.64 7.28
N GLY A 124 -9.33 6.80 6.89
CA GLY A 124 -10.66 7.24 6.48
C GLY A 124 -10.74 7.64 5.00
N ALA A 125 -11.91 8.11 4.60
CA ALA A 125 -12.10 8.72 3.28
C ALA A 125 -11.60 10.17 3.30
N ASN A 126 -10.96 10.60 2.21
CA ASN A 126 -10.43 11.96 2.11
C ASN A 126 -11.55 12.96 1.78
N PRO A 127 -11.88 13.93 2.65
CA PRO A 127 -12.94 14.90 2.39
C PRO A 127 -12.65 15.82 1.20
N ASN A 128 -11.37 15.95 0.78
CA ASN A 128 -10.98 16.78 -0.36
C ASN A 128 -11.45 16.21 -1.72
N TYR A 129 -11.97 14.98 -1.75
CA TYR A 129 -12.56 14.39 -2.97
C TYR A 129 -13.95 14.94 -3.32
N SER A 130 -14.46 15.94 -2.59
CA SER A 130 -15.74 16.58 -2.91
C SER A 130 -15.77 17.25 -4.29
N GLY A 131 -14.60 17.59 -4.85
CA GLY A 131 -14.46 18.15 -6.20
C GLY A 131 -14.56 17.10 -7.32
N GLU A 132 -14.37 15.82 -7.00
CA GLU A 132 -14.36 14.73 -7.96
C GLU A 132 -15.78 14.21 -8.17
N THR A 133 -16.24 14.19 -9.43
CA THR A 133 -17.60 13.79 -9.79
C THR A 133 -17.91 12.36 -9.38
N TYR A 134 -16.92 11.47 -9.45
CA TYR A 134 -17.03 10.07 -9.04
C TYR A 134 -17.42 9.92 -7.56
N TYR A 135 -16.82 10.70 -6.66
CA TYR A 135 -17.05 10.56 -5.22
C TYR A 135 -18.24 11.39 -4.72
N LYS A 136 -18.60 12.45 -5.44
CA LYS A 136 -19.51 13.50 -4.96
C LYS A 136 -20.84 13.01 -4.39
N GLU A 137 -21.47 12.03 -5.02
CA GLU A 137 -22.78 11.52 -4.59
C GLU A 137 -22.72 10.77 -3.24
N HIS A 138 -21.71 9.92 -3.06
CA HIS A 138 -21.62 9.03 -1.89
C HIS A 138 -20.66 9.54 -0.81
N LEU A 139 -19.88 10.59 -1.08
CA LEU A 139 -18.83 11.07 -0.18
C LEU A 139 -19.32 11.36 1.26
N PRO A 140 -20.47 12.03 1.51
CA PRO A 140 -20.92 12.27 2.87
C PRO A 140 -21.19 10.98 3.66
N SER A 141 -21.81 9.97 3.04
CA SER A 141 -22.03 8.66 3.65
C SER A 141 -20.73 7.87 3.79
N ASP A 142 -19.83 7.99 2.82
CA ASP A 142 -18.56 7.27 2.80
C ASP A 142 -17.59 7.79 3.85
N LEU A 143 -17.55 9.10 4.11
CA LEU A 143 -16.77 9.66 5.21
C LEU A 143 -17.09 8.97 6.53
N VAL A 144 -18.38 8.78 6.84
CA VAL A 144 -18.81 8.12 8.06
C VAL A 144 -18.56 6.62 8.03
N ARG A 145 -18.87 5.96 6.91
CA ARG A 145 -18.76 4.50 6.78
C ARG A 145 -17.30 4.03 6.78
N VAL A 146 -16.47 4.65 5.97
CA VAL A 146 -15.05 4.31 5.80
C VAL A 146 -14.30 4.59 7.11
N ASP A 147 -14.54 5.71 7.78
CA ASP A 147 -13.95 5.99 9.09
C ASP A 147 -14.27 4.90 10.13
N LYS A 148 -15.55 4.47 10.20
CA LYS A 148 -15.95 3.35 11.08
C LYS A 148 -15.26 2.03 10.73
N LEU A 149 -15.01 1.76 9.45
CA LEU A 149 -14.28 0.56 9.02
C LEU A 149 -12.82 0.63 9.46
N PHE A 150 -12.17 1.78 9.33
CA PHE A 150 -10.80 1.96 9.83
C PHE A 150 -10.73 1.78 11.36
N GLN A 151 -11.68 2.33 12.11
CA GLN A 151 -11.73 2.18 13.58
C GLN A 151 -11.86 0.71 14.01
N LYS A 152 -12.63 -0.10 13.28
CA LYS A 152 -12.87 -1.52 13.58
C LYS A 152 -11.85 -2.48 12.96
N ALA A 153 -10.94 -1.99 12.13
CA ALA A 153 -10.06 -2.83 11.31
C ALA A 153 -9.15 -3.71 12.17
N VAL A 154 -8.54 -3.14 13.20
CA VAL A 154 -7.61 -3.86 14.09
C VAL A 154 -8.33 -4.99 14.83
N GLU A 155 -9.53 -4.74 15.33
CA GLU A 155 -10.37 -5.75 15.99
C GLU A 155 -10.79 -6.88 15.02
N ALA A 156 -10.98 -6.55 13.74
CA ALA A 156 -11.23 -7.53 12.67
C ALA A 156 -9.97 -8.30 12.23
N GLY A 157 -8.80 -8.00 12.81
CA GLY A 157 -7.52 -8.62 12.47
C GLY A 157 -6.91 -8.08 11.18
N ILE A 158 -7.22 -6.84 10.82
CA ILE A 158 -6.61 -6.12 9.70
C ILE A 158 -5.59 -5.13 10.27
N ASN A 159 -4.31 -5.40 10.02
CA ASN A 159 -3.24 -4.50 10.43
C ASN A 159 -3.03 -3.40 9.37
N ILE A 160 -3.20 -2.15 9.79
CA ILE A 160 -3.06 -0.98 8.92
C ILE A 160 -1.77 -0.25 9.28
N LEU A 161 -0.90 -0.11 8.29
CA LEU A 161 0.40 0.51 8.42
C LEU A 161 0.36 1.88 7.74
N PHE A 162 0.71 2.91 8.51
CA PHE A 162 0.82 4.26 7.97
C PHE A 162 2.16 4.40 7.26
N ASP A 163 2.13 4.56 5.94
CA ASP A 163 3.36 4.74 5.19
C ASP A 163 3.71 6.23 5.08
N ARG A 164 4.82 6.63 5.70
CA ARG A 164 5.40 7.98 5.56
C ARG A 164 6.52 8.03 4.52
N PHE A 165 6.90 6.90 3.93
CA PHE A 165 8.12 6.78 3.15
C PHE A 165 7.82 6.79 1.65
N ARG A 166 7.50 7.97 1.12
CA ARG A 166 7.56 8.19 -0.34
C ARG A 166 9.01 8.31 -0.88
N ASP A 167 10.02 8.30 -0.01
CA ASP A 167 11.40 8.62 -0.42
C ASP A 167 12.38 7.43 -0.46
N LYS A 168 12.01 6.20 -0.08
CA LYS A 168 13.03 5.12 0.09
C LYS A 168 12.71 3.68 -0.30
N PHE A 169 11.63 3.37 -1.02
CA PHE A 169 11.42 2.00 -1.49
C PHE A 169 11.29 1.89 -3.02
N HIS A 170 12.41 1.52 -3.64
CA HIS A 170 12.43 0.89 -4.95
C HIS A 170 12.19 -0.61 -4.71
N TRP A 171 11.08 -1.14 -5.28
CA TRP A 171 10.63 -2.54 -5.37
C TRP A 171 9.60 -3.08 -4.36
N GLY A 172 8.43 -3.48 -4.90
CA GLY A 172 7.82 -4.79 -4.62
C GLY A 172 6.46 -4.80 -3.91
N PHE A 173 5.37 -4.90 -4.67
CA PHE A 173 3.97 -5.01 -4.22
C PHE A 173 3.44 -3.78 -3.46
N GLU A 174 3.35 -2.66 -4.17
CA GLU A 174 2.38 -1.65 -3.82
C GLU A 174 0.99 -2.15 -4.28
N LEU A 175 0.12 -2.48 -3.32
CA LEU A 175 -1.30 -2.16 -3.48
C LEU A 175 -1.37 -0.63 -3.55
N LEU A 176 -0.99 -0.09 -4.71
CA LEU A 176 -1.11 1.32 -5.01
C LEU A 176 -2.58 1.72 -4.79
N PRO A 177 -2.84 2.88 -4.18
CA PRO A 177 -4.16 3.46 -4.13
C PRO A 177 -4.48 4.00 -5.53
N PHE A 178 -4.72 3.10 -6.48
CA PHE A 178 -5.18 3.42 -7.83
C PHE A 178 -6.39 2.55 -8.15
N PHE A 179 -7.43 2.75 -7.35
CA PHE A 179 -8.81 2.52 -7.78
C PHE A 179 -9.54 3.86 -7.76
N SER A 180 -9.03 4.80 -8.55
CA SER A 180 -9.80 5.96 -9.00
C SER A 180 -9.73 5.90 -10.52
N ALA A 181 -10.83 5.46 -11.13
CA ALA A 181 -11.12 5.71 -12.54
C ALA A 181 -11.89 7.03 -12.64
#